data_AF-A0A3D8JY43-F1
#
_entry.id   AF-A0A3D8JY43-F1
#
_cell.length_a   1.000
_cell.length_b   1.000
_cell.length_c   1.000
_cell.angle_alpha   90.00
_cell.angle_beta   90.00
_cell.angle_gamma   90.00
#
_symmetry.space_group_name_H-M   'P 1'
#
loop_
_entity.id
_entity.type
_entity.pdbx_description
1 polymer ?
#
loop_
_entity_poly.entity_id
_entity_poly.type
_entity_poly.pdbx_seq_one_letter_code
_entity_poly.pdbx_strand_id
1 'polypeptide(L)'
;MDKIIEKLTRVREMRRDVVLTQVRRQEAVLEAAREALRRAEGEVARLLGAKAAAGRSLASRMLQGPNSARELVGAGIDWQLFDDRIEAARERTLPAQERMREEAQRLEALRETLRRADAKRDQAERTGERIERAAARRAEAADEARAEEAALRTAIAPLGAHEG
;
A
#
# COMPACT_ATOMS: atom_id res chain seq x y z
N MET A 1 26.82 0.74 19.98
CA MET A 1 25.42 0.28 20.22
C MET A 1 25.37 -1.10 20.89
N ASP A 2 24.42 -1.35 21.79
CA ASP A 2 24.20 -2.66 22.42
C ASP A 2 23.80 -3.72 21.37
N LYS A 3 24.50 -4.86 21.35
CA LYS A 3 24.29 -5.97 20.40
C LYS A 3 22.84 -6.47 20.39
N ILE A 4 22.12 -6.38 21.51
CA ILE A 4 20.73 -6.80 21.61
C ILE A 4 19.82 -5.83 20.84
N ILE A 5 20.05 -4.53 20.98
CA ILE A 5 19.25 -3.49 20.31
C ILE A 5 19.53 -3.45 18.81
N GLU A 6 20.79 -3.65 18.41
CA GLU A 6 21.16 -3.76 17.01
C GLU A 6 20.43 -4.93 16.33
N LYS A 7 20.45 -6.12 16.97
CA LYS A 7 19.68 -7.29 16.49
C LYS A 7 18.18 -7.01 16.42
N LEU A 8 17.62 -6.36 17.43
CA LEU A 8 16.19 -6.02 17.46
C LEU A 8 15.81 -5.08 16.32
N THR A 9 16.63 -4.06 16.06
CA THR A 9 16.42 -3.09 14.98
C THR A 9 16.45 -3.80 13.64
N ARG A 10 17.44 -4.66 13.41
CA ARG A 10 17.55 -5.47 12.18
C ARG A 10 16.34 -6.38 11.96
N VAL A 11 15.84 -7.03 13.01
CA VAL A 11 14.62 -7.85 12.90
C VAL A 11 13.39 -7.01 12.56
N ARG A 12 13.30 -5.79 13.10
CA ARG A 12 12.19 -4.87 12.79
C ARG A 12 12.27 -4.34 11.36
N GLU A 13 13.46 -4.04 10.85
CA GLU A 13 13.70 -3.69 9.44
C GLU A 13 13.31 -4.84 8.51
N MET A 14 13.78 -6.06 8.78
CA MET A 14 13.42 -7.23 7.98
C MET A 14 11.89 -7.44 7.93
N ARG A 15 11.21 -7.30 9.07
CA ARG A 15 9.74 -7.41 9.14
C ARG A 15 9.05 -6.32 8.34
N ARG A 16 9.53 -5.07 8.42
CA ARG A 16 9.04 -3.95 7.62
C ARG A 16 9.19 -4.25 6.14
N ASP A 17 10.34 -4.75 5.70
CA ASP A 17 10.62 -5.01 4.29
C ASP A 17 9.77 -6.14 3.72
N VAL A 18 9.51 -7.19 4.52
CA VAL A 18 8.54 -8.23 4.17
C VAL A 18 7.14 -7.64 3.96
N VAL A 19 6.67 -6.81 4.88
CA VAL A 19 5.35 -6.18 4.76
C VAL A 19 5.30 -5.21 3.58
N LEU A 20 6.35 -4.44 3.34
CA LEU A 20 6.46 -3.54 2.20
C LEU A 20 6.37 -4.32 0.87
N THR A 21 7.02 -5.48 0.80
CA THR A 21 6.94 -6.36 -0.36
C THR A 21 5.52 -6.90 -0.56
N GLN A 22 4.83 -7.26 0.52
CA GLN A 22 3.41 -7.66 0.47
C GLN A 22 2.51 -6.53 -0.01
N VAL A 23 2.72 -5.30 0.47
CA VAL A 23 1.98 -4.10 0.03
C VAL A 23 2.15 -3.92 -1.48
N ARG A 24 3.40 -3.91 -1.98
CA ARG A 24 3.67 -3.74 -3.42
C ARG A 24 3.03 -4.83 -4.27
N ARG A 25 3.08 -6.09 -3.80
CA ARG A 25 2.41 -7.20 -4.47
C ARG A 25 0.90 -7.00 -4.51
N GLN A 26 0.31 -6.56 -3.40
CA GLN A 26 -1.13 -6.32 -3.32
C GLN A 26 -1.57 -5.12 -4.18
N GLU A 27 -0.74 -4.08 -4.30
CA GLU A 27 -0.98 -2.96 -5.23
C GLU A 27 -1.07 -3.45 -6.67
N ALA A 28 -0.17 -4.33 -7.10
CA ALA A 28 -0.24 -4.94 -8.43
C ALA A 28 -1.51 -5.78 -8.63
N VAL A 29 -1.95 -6.52 -7.61
CA VAL A 29 -3.21 -7.28 -7.66
C VAL A 29 -4.43 -6.35 -7.77
N LEU A 30 -4.44 -5.26 -7.02
CA LEU A 30 -5.52 -4.26 -7.09
C LEU A 30 -5.57 -3.57 -8.45
N GLU A 31 -4.42 -3.23 -9.04
CA GLU A 31 -4.38 -2.67 -10.39
C GLU A 31 -4.92 -3.64 -11.44
N ALA A 32 -4.57 -4.92 -11.36
CA ALA A 32 -5.14 -5.95 -12.24
C ALA A 32 -6.67 -6.07 -12.07
N ALA A 33 -7.18 -5.96 -10.84
CA ALA A 33 -8.63 -5.95 -10.58
C ALA A 33 -9.31 -4.70 -11.17
N ARG A 34 -8.68 -3.52 -11.06
CA ARG A 34 -9.15 -2.27 -11.68
C ARG A 34 -9.19 -2.37 -13.21
N GLU A 35 -8.18 -2.98 -13.82
CA GLU A 35 -8.16 -3.25 -15.26
C GLU A 35 -9.24 -4.23 -15.70
N ALA A 36 -9.49 -5.29 -14.93
CA ALA A 36 -10.59 -6.21 -15.20
C ALA A 36 -11.95 -5.50 -15.15
N LEU A 37 -12.17 -4.65 -14.14
CA LEU A 37 -13.39 -3.85 -14.04
C LEU A 37 -13.53 -2.88 -15.22
N ARG A 38 -12.48 -2.13 -15.54
CA ARG A 38 -12.47 -1.21 -16.70
C ARG A 38 -12.80 -1.92 -18.01
N ARG A 39 -12.31 -3.14 -18.21
CA ARG A 39 -12.63 -3.96 -19.39
C ARG A 39 -14.11 -4.35 -19.43
N ALA A 40 -14.68 -4.77 -18.30
CA ALA A 40 -16.09 -5.13 -18.20
C ALA A 40 -17.00 -3.89 -18.45
N GLU A 41 -16.67 -2.75 -17.86
CA GLU A 41 -17.39 -1.48 -18.09
C GLU A 41 -17.25 -1.00 -19.54
N GLY A 42 -16.07 -1.21 -20.14
CA GLY A 42 -15.83 -0.93 -21.55
C GLY A 42 -16.72 -1.75 -22.50
N GLU A 43 -17.03 -3.00 -22.16
CA GLU A 43 -17.97 -3.82 -22.93
C GLU A 43 -19.39 -3.24 -22.88
N VAL A 44 -19.85 -2.83 -21.71
CA VAL A 44 -21.17 -2.17 -21.53
C VAL A 44 -21.23 -0.88 -22.36
N ALA A 45 -20.19 -0.04 -22.26
CA ALA A 45 -20.11 1.21 -23.02
C ALA A 45 -20.12 0.95 -24.54
N ARG A 46 -19.41 -0.08 -25.01
CA ARG A 46 -19.40 -0.49 -26.42
C ARG A 46 -20.79 -0.93 -26.89
N LEU A 47 -21.51 -1.73 -26.09
CA LEU A 47 -22.87 -2.17 -26.43
C LEU A 47 -23.86 -1.02 -26.46
N LEU A 48 -23.78 -0.08 -25.51
CA LEU A 48 -24.59 1.13 -25.50
C LEU A 48 -24.32 2.00 -26.74
N GLY A 49 -23.05 2.16 -27.11
CA GLY A 49 -22.65 2.87 -28.33
C GLY A 49 -23.18 2.21 -29.60
N ALA A 50 -23.08 0.88 -29.69
CA ALA A 50 -23.61 0.10 -30.80
C ALA A 50 -25.14 0.22 -30.91
N LYS A 51 -25.86 0.11 -29.78
CA LYS A 51 -27.31 0.29 -29.72
C LYS A 51 -27.73 1.69 -30.18
N ALA A 52 -27.03 2.73 -29.73
CA ALA A 52 -27.29 4.10 -30.15
C ALA A 52 -27.04 4.31 -31.65
N ALA A 53 -25.97 3.72 -32.21
CA ALA A 53 -25.69 3.77 -33.64
C ALA A 53 -26.77 3.04 -34.46
N ALA A 54 -27.19 1.85 -34.02
CA ALA A 54 -28.28 1.10 -34.63
C ALA A 54 -29.61 1.89 -34.59
N GLY A 55 -29.91 2.54 -33.47
CA GLY A 55 -31.08 3.40 -33.32
C GLY A 55 -31.08 4.58 -34.29
N ARG A 56 -29.93 5.26 -34.45
CA ARG A 56 -29.79 6.33 -35.47
C ARG A 56 -29.99 5.80 -36.88
N SER A 57 -29.40 4.65 -37.22
CA SER A 57 -29.56 4.03 -38.53
C SER A 57 -31.02 3.62 -38.80
N LEU A 58 -31.72 3.12 -37.78
CA LEU A 58 -33.14 2.79 -37.87
C LEU A 58 -33.98 4.06 -38.10
N ALA A 59 -33.75 5.12 -37.32
CA ALA A 59 -34.44 6.39 -37.48
C ALA A 59 -34.24 6.98 -38.88
N SER A 60 -33.01 6.95 -39.41
CA SER A 60 -32.73 7.40 -40.79
C SER A 60 -33.48 6.58 -41.84
N ARG A 61 -33.55 5.25 -41.70
CA ARG A 61 -34.34 4.39 -42.61
C ARG A 61 -35.84 4.70 -42.52
N MET A 62 -36.35 4.93 -41.32
CA MET A 62 -37.76 5.26 -41.11
C MET A 62 -38.18 6.57 -41.80
N LEU A 63 -37.25 7.52 -41.94
CA LEU A 63 -37.48 8.78 -42.65
C LEU A 63 -37.42 8.66 -44.18
N GLN A 64 -36.85 7.58 -44.73
CA GLN A 64 -36.63 7.41 -46.18
C GLN A 64 -37.82 6.81 -46.94
N GLY A 65 -38.85 6.31 -46.24
CA GLY A 65 -40.05 5.77 -46.89
C GLY A 65 -40.86 4.85 -45.99
N PRO A 66 -41.98 4.29 -46.52
CA PRO A 66 -42.80 3.35 -45.78
C PRO A 66 -42.03 2.07 -45.48
N ASN A 67 -42.08 1.63 -44.23
CA ASN A 67 -41.45 0.38 -43.78
C ASN A 67 -42.52 -0.70 -43.68
N SER A 68 -42.17 -1.92 -44.06
CA SER A 68 -43.05 -3.07 -43.88
C SER A 68 -43.20 -3.41 -42.39
N ALA A 69 -44.35 -4.00 -42.01
CA ALA A 69 -44.55 -4.49 -40.66
C ALA A 69 -43.47 -5.48 -40.21
N ARG A 70 -42.96 -6.30 -41.15
CA ARG A 70 -41.88 -7.26 -40.89
C ARG A 70 -40.57 -6.58 -40.51
N GLU A 71 -40.22 -5.47 -41.17
CA GLU A 71 -38.99 -4.71 -40.86
C GLU A 71 -39.07 -4.03 -39.50
N LEU A 72 -40.24 -3.47 -39.15
CA LEU A 72 -40.46 -2.86 -37.84
C LEU A 72 -40.40 -3.91 -36.71
N VAL A 73 -40.99 -5.09 -36.92
CA VAL A 73 -40.90 -6.20 -35.97
C VAL A 73 -39.45 -6.67 -35.81
N GLY A 74 -38.72 -6.84 -36.92
CA GLY A 74 -37.30 -7.21 -36.88
C GLY A 74 -36.45 -6.21 -36.10
N ALA A 75 -36.67 -4.92 -36.32
CA ALA A 75 -35.99 -3.86 -35.56
C ALA A 75 -36.32 -3.88 -34.07
N GLY A 76 -37.56 -4.20 -33.70
CA GLY A 76 -37.97 -4.38 -32.30
C GLY A 76 -37.28 -5.57 -31.63
N ILE A 77 -37.16 -6.71 -32.34
CA ILE A 77 -36.43 -7.88 -31.86
C ILE A 77 -34.95 -7.55 -31.66
N ASP A 78 -34.31 -6.90 -32.63
CA ASP A 78 -32.91 -6.47 -32.52
C ASP A 78 -32.70 -5.52 -31.32
N TRP A 79 -33.66 -4.64 -31.06
CA TRP A 79 -33.60 -3.71 -29.93
C TRP A 79 -33.64 -4.43 -28.58
N GLN A 80 -34.53 -5.41 -28.45
CA GLN A 80 -34.62 -6.25 -27.25
C GLN A 80 -33.33 -7.04 -27.04
N LEU A 81 -32.76 -7.62 -28.10
CA LEU A 81 -31.48 -8.33 -28.03
C LEU A 81 -30.33 -7.43 -27.56
N PHE A 82 -30.35 -6.14 -27.90
CA PHE A 82 -29.39 -5.20 -27.34
C PHE A 82 -29.58 -4.99 -25.84
N ASP A 83 -30.83 -4.84 -25.38
CA ASP A 83 -31.14 -4.67 -23.97
C ASP A 83 -30.68 -5.87 -23.14
N ASP A 84 -31.03 -7.08 -23.57
CA ASP A 84 -30.64 -8.33 -22.89
C ASP A 84 -29.10 -8.47 -22.83
N ARG A 85 -28.39 -8.10 -23.91
CA ARG A 85 -26.92 -8.14 -23.94
C ARG A 85 -26.29 -7.09 -23.04
N ILE A 86 -26.86 -5.89 -22.96
CA ILE A 86 -26.38 -4.82 -22.08
C ILE A 86 -26.59 -5.21 -20.62
N GLU A 87 -27.75 -5.78 -20.29
CA GLU A 87 -28.05 -6.27 -18.96
C GLU A 87 -27.09 -7.39 -18.54
N ALA A 88 -26.93 -8.42 -19.37
CA ALA A 88 -25.98 -9.50 -19.12
C ALA A 88 -24.52 -9.00 -19.02
N ALA A 89 -24.15 -7.95 -19.75
CA ALA A 89 -22.83 -7.32 -19.61
C ALA A 89 -22.69 -6.54 -18.29
N ARG A 90 -23.75 -5.85 -17.84
CA ARG A 90 -23.78 -5.18 -16.54
C ARG A 90 -23.68 -6.18 -15.39
N GLU A 91 -24.41 -7.28 -15.44
CA GLU A 91 -24.30 -8.33 -14.42
C GLU A 91 -22.87 -8.87 -14.31
N ARG A 92 -22.18 -9.06 -15.44
CA ARG A 92 -20.76 -9.46 -15.49
C ARG A 92 -19.80 -8.44 -14.87
N THR A 93 -20.21 -7.18 -14.68
CA THR A 93 -19.39 -6.19 -13.97
C THR A 93 -19.41 -6.38 -12.46
N LEU A 94 -20.48 -6.96 -11.88
CA LEU A 94 -20.64 -7.08 -10.44
C LEU A 94 -19.50 -7.87 -9.77
N PRO A 95 -19.10 -9.07 -10.25
CA PRO A 95 -17.99 -9.80 -9.64
C PRO A 95 -16.65 -9.05 -9.74
N ALA A 96 -16.44 -8.27 -10.82
CA ALA A 96 -15.23 -7.47 -10.98
C ALA A 96 -15.21 -6.27 -10.00
N GLN A 97 -16.37 -5.66 -9.74
CA GLN A 97 -16.50 -4.60 -8.74
C GLN A 97 -16.29 -5.13 -7.32
N GLU A 98 -16.90 -6.27 -6.98
CA GLU A 98 -16.72 -6.92 -5.69
C GLU A 98 -15.25 -7.26 -5.44
N ARG A 99 -14.59 -7.90 -6.41
CA ARG A 99 -13.17 -8.20 -6.33
C ARG A 99 -12.32 -6.95 -6.15
N MET A 100 -12.58 -5.87 -6.89
CA MET A 100 -11.84 -4.62 -6.73
C MET A 100 -11.98 -4.06 -5.31
N ARG A 101 -13.18 -4.10 -4.73
CA ARG A 101 -13.43 -3.67 -3.35
C ARG A 101 -12.69 -4.54 -2.34
N GLU A 102 -12.74 -5.87 -2.50
CA GLU A 102 -12.03 -6.80 -1.62
C GLU A 102 -10.51 -6.57 -1.64
N GLU A 103 -9.92 -6.46 -2.84
CA GLU A 103 -8.47 -6.25 -2.97
C GLU A 103 -8.04 -4.87 -2.43
N ALA A 104 -8.92 -3.87 -2.52
CA ALA A 104 -8.69 -2.55 -1.92
C ALA A 104 -8.72 -2.61 -0.38
N GLN A 105 -9.66 -3.35 0.21
CA GLN A 105 -9.72 -3.56 1.67
C GLN A 105 -8.48 -4.31 2.17
N ARG A 106 -8.03 -5.34 1.46
CA ARG A 106 -6.79 -6.07 1.78
C ARG A 106 -5.56 -5.17 1.72
N LEU A 107 -5.47 -4.29 0.71
CA LEU A 107 -4.39 -3.32 0.59
C LEU A 107 -4.37 -2.36 1.79
N GLU A 108 -5.54 -1.86 2.21
CA GLU A 108 -5.61 -0.96 3.37
C GLU A 108 -5.17 -1.65 4.66
N ALA A 109 -5.56 -2.91 4.88
CA ALA A 109 -5.10 -3.71 6.01
C ALA A 109 -3.58 -3.94 6.02
N LEU A 110 -2.97 -4.16 4.85
CA LEU A 110 -1.52 -4.29 4.71
C LEU A 110 -0.81 -2.95 4.95
N ARG A 111 -1.35 -1.83 4.47
CA ARG A 111 -0.81 -0.49 4.74
C ARG A 111 -0.83 -0.16 6.23
N GLU A 112 -1.90 -0.53 6.93
CA GLU A 112 -1.96 -0.40 8.38
C GLU A 112 -0.90 -1.25 9.08
N THR A 113 -0.66 -2.47 8.60
CA THR A 113 0.41 -3.33 9.12
C THR A 113 1.79 -2.72 8.86
N LEU A 114 2.01 -2.10 7.69
CA LEU A 114 3.24 -1.39 7.37
C LEU A 114 3.47 -0.20 8.30
N ARG A 115 2.44 0.65 8.52
CA ARG A 115 2.50 1.76 9.49
C ARG A 115 2.93 1.29 10.87
N ARG A 116 2.39 0.16 11.34
CA ARG A 116 2.76 -0.44 12.64
C ARG A 116 4.19 -0.98 12.64
N ALA A 117 4.67 -1.53 11.53
CA ALA A 117 6.04 -2.00 11.39
C ALA A 117 7.03 -0.83 11.42
N ASP A 118 6.72 0.26 10.71
CA ASP A 118 7.50 1.51 10.72
C ASP A 118 7.58 2.10 12.13
N ALA A 119 6.44 2.25 12.82
CA ALA A 119 6.40 2.77 14.18
C ALA A 119 7.26 1.92 15.15
N LYS A 120 7.25 0.59 14.99
CA LYS A 120 8.11 -0.30 15.79
C LYS A 120 9.58 -0.09 15.45
N ARG A 121 9.94 0.02 14.17
CA ARG A 121 11.34 0.30 13.76
C ARG A 121 11.83 1.60 14.40
N ASP A 122 11.09 2.68 14.24
CA ASP A 122 11.44 4.00 14.77
C ASP A 122 11.58 3.98 16.30
N GLN A 123 10.73 3.22 16.98
CA GLN A 123 10.84 3.05 18.42
C GLN A 123 12.16 2.35 18.81
N ALA A 124 12.58 1.31 18.08
CA ALA A 124 13.85 0.62 18.38
C ALA A 124 15.05 1.52 18.14
N GLU A 125 15.04 2.28 17.04
CA GLU A 125 16.08 3.25 16.71
C GLU A 125 16.25 4.29 17.81
N ARG A 126 15.16 4.95 18.23
CA ARG A 126 15.17 5.91 19.34
C ARG A 126 15.66 5.30 20.65
N THR A 127 15.32 4.05 20.93
CA THR A 127 15.82 3.34 22.12
C THR A 127 17.33 3.08 22.02
N GLY A 128 17.82 2.69 20.85
CA GLY A 128 19.26 2.50 20.58
C GLY A 128 20.05 3.78 20.79
N GLU A 129 19.60 4.89 20.21
CA GLU A 129 20.24 6.19 20.41
C GLU A 129 20.27 6.63 21.87
N ARG A 130 19.18 6.38 22.63
CA ARG A 130 19.13 6.69 24.07
C ARG A 130 20.16 5.91 24.86
N ILE A 131 20.32 4.62 24.55
CA ILE A 131 21.30 3.74 25.22
C ILE A 131 22.72 4.18 24.89
N GLU A 132 22.98 4.52 23.62
CA GLU A 132 24.28 5.01 23.18
C GLU A 132 24.66 6.33 23.86
N ARG A 133 23.72 7.29 23.93
CA ARG A 133 23.89 8.55 24.66
C ARG A 133 24.12 8.34 26.16
N ALA A 134 23.55 7.28 26.75
CA ALA A 134 23.79 6.95 28.15
C ALA A 134 25.17 6.29 28.36
N ALA A 135 25.59 5.45 27.41
CA ALA A 135 26.91 4.82 27.44
C ALA A 135 28.03 5.85 27.27
N ALA A 136 27.88 6.81 26.34
CA ALA A 136 28.84 7.90 26.16
C ALA A 136 29.03 8.71 27.45
N ARG A 137 27.94 9.14 28.09
CA ARG A 137 27.99 9.88 29.36
C ARG A 137 28.65 9.11 30.50
N ARG A 138 28.47 7.78 30.55
CA ARG A 138 29.17 6.95 31.55
C ARG A 138 30.66 6.81 31.26
N ALA A 139 31.04 6.75 29.98
CA ALA A 139 32.45 6.72 29.59
C ALA A 139 33.14 8.04 29.95
N GLU A 140 32.52 9.17 29.61
CA GLU A 140 32.99 10.52 30.00
C GLU A 140 33.18 10.62 31.52
N ALA A 141 32.17 10.26 32.32
CA ALA A 141 32.27 10.30 33.77
C ALA A 141 33.36 9.35 34.33
N ALA A 142 33.59 8.20 33.70
CA ALA A 142 34.65 7.28 34.10
C ALA A 142 36.04 7.82 33.76
N ASP A 143 36.18 8.51 32.63
CA ASP A 143 37.44 9.14 32.22
C ASP A 143 37.76 10.35 33.12
N GLU A 144 36.75 11.16 33.48
CA GLU A 144 36.88 12.22 34.49
C GLU A 144 37.33 11.66 35.85
N ALA A 145 36.67 10.61 36.35
CA ALA A 145 37.04 9.99 37.63
C ALA A 145 38.48 9.43 37.62
N ARG A 146 38.93 8.85 36.50
CA ARG A 146 40.33 8.38 36.35
C ARG A 146 41.32 9.55 36.35
N ALA A 147 40.97 10.67 35.72
CA ALA A 147 41.80 11.86 35.72
C ALA A 147 41.92 12.48 37.13
N GLU A 148 40.80 12.55 37.86
CA GLU A 148 40.78 12.98 39.26
C GLU A 148 41.62 12.05 40.15
N GLU A 149 41.47 10.73 40.01
CA GLU A 149 42.27 9.76 40.77
C GLU A 149 43.78 9.93 40.49
N ALA A 150 44.16 10.12 39.23
CA ALA A 150 45.55 10.37 38.85
C ALA A 150 46.09 11.69 39.45
N ALA A 151 45.27 12.74 39.46
CA ALA A 151 45.63 14.02 40.08
C ALA A 151 45.83 13.86 41.60
N LEU A 152 44.93 13.15 42.28
CA LEU A 152 45.05 12.87 43.72
C LEU A 152 46.30 12.04 44.03
N ARG A 153 46.60 10.99 43.27
CA ARG A 153 47.84 10.20 43.44
C ARG A 153 49.10 11.06 43.30
N THR A 154 49.10 11.97 42.33
CA THR A 154 50.20 12.92 42.11
C THR A 154 50.34 13.92 43.25
N ALA A 155 49.22 14.39 43.80
CA ALA A 155 49.18 15.34 44.92
C ALA A 155 49.55 14.72 46.28
N ILE A 156 49.32 13.41 46.47
CA ILE A 156 49.61 12.69 47.72
C ILE A 156 51.06 12.14 47.74
N ALA A 157 51.64 11.83 46.58
CA ALA A 157 53.03 11.36 46.47
C ALA A 157 54.09 12.17 47.26
N PRO A 158 54.00 13.51 47.40
CA PRO A 158 54.94 14.31 48.19
C PRO A 158 54.75 14.19 49.71
N LEU A 159 53.58 13.77 50.19
CA LEU A 159 53.27 13.72 51.63
C LEU A 159 53.83 12.47 52.33
N GLY A 160 54.08 11.39 51.59
CA GLY A 160 54.69 10.16 52.13
C GLY A 160 56.22 10.20 52.25
N ALA A 161 56.88 11.24 51.74
CA ALA A 161 58.34 11.39 51.77
C ALA A 161 58.86 12.12 53.03
N HIS A 162 57.98 12.50 53.97
CA HIS A 162 58.31 13.26 55.17
C HIS A 162 58.19 12.47 56.49
N GLU A 163 58.02 11.14 56.45
CA GLU A 163 57.99 10.27 57.65
C GLU A 163 59.21 9.32 57.77
N GLY A 164 60.33 9.63 57.12
CA GLY A 164 61.60 8.88 57.23
C GLY A 164 62.66 9.59 58.08
#